data_AF-A0A960T5Y1-F1
#
_entry.id   AF-A0A960T5Y1-F1
#
_cell.length_a   1.000
_cell.length_b   1.000
_cell.length_c   1.000
_cell.angle_alpha   90.00
_cell.angle_beta   90.00
_cell.angle_gamma   90.00
#
_symmetry.space_group_name_H-M   'P 1'
#
loop_
_entity.id
_entity.type
_entity.pdbx_description
1 polymer ?
#
loop_
_entity_poly.entity_id
_entity_poly.type
_entity_poly.pdbx_seq_one_letter_code
_entity_poly.pdbx_strand_id
1 'polypeptide(L)'
;MNPNEQQATRMVNLLYAVNQLALKAVSAESAKALRFIILNDTIGVIRYDRALLWSFRGNKATLEGVSGQSNVTKSSEFAEKWHLLLDRLKDPSSPQFLTESSFKEGTEEVWRELHNHS
;
A
#
# COMPACT_ATOMS: atom_id res chain seq x y z
N MET A 1 33.68 3.89 9.28
CA MET A 1 32.82 2.69 9.18
C MET A 1 32.88 2.20 7.75
N ASN A 2 33.31 0.96 7.54
CA ASN A 2 33.44 0.35 6.21
C ASN A 2 32.03 0.19 5.57
N PRO A 3 31.86 0.35 4.25
CA PRO A 3 30.62 0.04 3.54
C PRO A 3 29.90 -1.25 3.98
N ASN A 4 30.65 -2.32 4.28
CA ASN A 4 30.10 -3.59 4.76
C ASN A 4 29.45 -3.48 6.15
N GLU A 5 30.07 -2.73 7.06
CA GLU A 5 29.53 -2.49 8.41
C GLU A 5 28.27 -1.60 8.36
N GLN A 6 28.26 -0.63 7.46
CA GLN A 6 27.09 0.23 7.23
C GLN A 6 25.91 -0.57 6.67
N GLN A 7 26.17 -1.48 5.72
CA GLN A 7 25.14 -2.35 5.16
C GLN A 7 24.59 -3.32 6.21
N ALA A 8 25.45 -3.95 7.01
CA ALA A 8 25.04 -4.83 8.10
C ALA A 8 24.15 -4.10 9.11
N THR A 9 24.52 -2.89 9.51
CA THR A 9 23.73 -2.07 10.45
C THR A 9 22.37 -1.71 9.88
N ARG A 10 22.29 -1.34 8.59
CA ARG A 10 21.02 -1.08 7.90
C ARG A 10 20.11 -2.31 7.88
N MET A 11 20.67 -3.49 7.62
CA MET A 11 19.94 -4.76 7.64
C MET A 11 19.39 -5.08 9.04
N VAL A 12 20.19 -4.91 10.09
CA VAL A 12 19.75 -5.12 11.47
C VAL A 12 18.61 -4.17 11.85
N ASN A 13 18.75 -2.89 11.49
CA ASN A 13 17.70 -1.88 11.76
C ASN A 13 16.41 -2.18 11.00
N LEU A 14 16.50 -2.63 9.74
CA LEU A 14 15.35 -3.04 8.96
C LEU A 14 14.65 -4.26 9.58
N LEU A 15 15.40 -5.29 9.97
CA LEU A 15 14.86 -6.49 10.61
C LEU A 15 14.17 -6.15 11.94
N TYR A 16 14.79 -5.28 12.74
CA TYR A 16 14.19 -4.78 13.97
C TYR A 16 12.86 -4.07 13.71
N ALA A 17 12.81 -3.15 12.73
CA ALA A 17 11.60 -2.43 12.38
C ALA A 17 10.48 -3.37 11.89
N VAL A 18 10.81 -4.35 11.04
CA VAL A 18 9.86 -5.36 10.57
C VAL A 18 9.32 -6.21 11.74
N ASN A 19 10.18 -6.64 12.66
CA ASN A 19 9.75 -7.40 13.84
C ASN A 19 8.82 -6.59 14.74
N GLN A 20 9.10 -5.31 14.96
CA GLN A 20 8.22 -4.42 15.73
C GLN A 20 6.85 -4.26 15.06
N LEU A 21 6.80 -4.14 13.74
CA LEU A 21 5.54 -4.11 12.99
C LEU A 21 4.76 -5.42 13.13
N ALA A 22 5.43 -6.56 13.02
CA ALA A 22 4.79 -7.86 13.17
C ALA A 22 4.16 -8.02 14.57
N LEU A 23 4.88 -7.65 15.63
CA LEU A 23 4.38 -7.68 17.00
C LEU A 23 3.15 -6.77 17.20
N LYS A 24 3.20 -5.54 16.67
CA LYS A 24 2.05 -4.62 16.70
C LYS A 24 0.85 -5.20 15.97
N ALA A 25 1.06 -5.75 14.77
CA ALA A 25 -0.01 -6.32 13.95
C ALA A 25 -0.70 -7.51 14.65
N VAL A 26 0.09 -8.41 15.26
CA VAL A 26 -0.45 -9.55 16.03
C VAL A 26 -1.19 -9.09 17.29
N SER A 27 -0.77 -7.97 17.89
CA SER A 27 -1.39 -7.38 19.08
C SER A 27 -2.63 -6.53 18.78
N ALA A 28 -3.06 -6.42 17.51
CA ALA A 28 -4.19 -5.59 17.14
C ALA A 28 -5.52 -6.18 17.62
N GLU A 29 -6.25 -5.44 18.46
CA GLU A 29 -7.51 -5.91 19.07
C GLU A 29 -8.71 -5.93 18.11
N SER A 30 -8.57 -5.36 16.92
CA SER A 30 -9.64 -5.34 15.92
C SER A 30 -9.11 -5.17 14.50
N ALA A 31 -9.93 -5.51 13.50
CA ALA A 31 -9.62 -5.25 12.10
C ALA A 31 -9.36 -3.76 11.83
N LYS A 32 -10.08 -2.86 12.52
CA LYS A 32 -9.86 -1.40 12.41
C LYS A 32 -8.47 -1.01 12.91
N ALA A 33 -8.06 -1.52 14.07
CA ALA A 33 -6.73 -1.29 14.64
C ALA A 33 -5.62 -1.83 13.72
N LEU A 34 -5.80 -3.03 13.19
CA LEU A 34 -4.84 -3.63 12.26
C LEU A 34 -4.66 -2.79 10.98
N ARG A 35 -5.74 -2.31 10.37
CA ARG A 35 -5.68 -1.43 9.20
C ARG A 35 -4.94 -0.14 9.49
N PHE A 36 -5.16 0.44 10.66
CA PHE A 36 -4.46 1.65 11.08
C PHE A 36 -2.95 1.42 11.19
N ILE A 37 -2.52 0.31 11.80
CA ILE A 37 -1.11 -0.08 11.89
C ILE A 37 -0.51 -0.25 10.48
N ILE A 38 -1.17 -1.01 9.60
CA ILE A 38 -0.70 -1.24 8.23
C ILE A 38 -0.51 0.08 7.48
N LEU A 39 -1.47 1.00 7.57
CA LEU A 39 -1.46 2.25 6.80
C LEU A 39 -0.45 3.28 7.32
N ASN A 40 -0.18 3.30 8.63
CA ASN A 40 0.54 4.41 9.26
C ASN A 40 1.91 4.00 9.80
N ASP A 41 2.10 2.75 10.22
CA ASP A 41 3.36 2.34 10.85
C ASP A 41 4.35 1.75 9.83
N THR A 42 3.87 1.27 8.67
CA THR A 42 4.74 0.72 7.61
C THR A 42 5.68 1.75 6.98
N ILE A 43 5.39 3.06 7.14
CA ILE A 43 6.27 4.17 6.76
C ILE A 43 7.66 4.09 7.42
N GLY A 44 7.74 3.45 8.59
CA GLY A 44 8.99 3.22 9.32
C GLY A 44 9.91 2.18 8.68
N VAL A 45 9.37 1.36 7.76
CA VAL A 45 10.12 0.33 7.01
C VAL A 45 10.34 0.74 5.57
N ILE A 46 9.32 1.31 4.92
CA ILE A 46 9.40 1.79 3.54
C ILE A 46 8.84 3.20 3.45
N ARG A 47 9.59 4.13 2.87
CA ARG A 47 9.14 5.52 2.70
C ARG A 47 8.14 5.60 1.54
N TYR A 48 7.04 6.29 1.78
CA TYR A 48 5.98 6.61 0.81
C TYR A 48 5.29 7.91 1.24
N ASP A 49 4.68 8.62 0.29
CA ASP A 49 3.91 9.82 0.62
C ASP A 49 2.49 9.49 1.09
N ARG A 50 1.90 8.43 0.54
CA ARG A 50 0.56 7.94 0.91
C ARG A 50 0.45 6.43 0.71
N ALA A 51 -0.26 5.76 1.62
CA ALA A 51 -0.69 4.38 1.47
C ALA A 51 -2.22 4.29 1.37
N LEU A 52 -2.69 3.38 0.54
CA LEU A 52 -4.10 3.04 0.36
C LEU A 52 -4.27 1.56 0.64
N LEU A 53 -5.30 1.19 1.40
CA LEU A 53 -5.62 -0.20 1.68
C LEU A 53 -6.90 -0.58 0.96
N TRP A 54 -6.82 -1.60 0.11
CA TRP A 54 -7.95 -2.09 -0.68
C TRP A 54 -8.26 -3.54 -0.29
N SER A 55 -9.54 -3.89 -0.26
CA SER A 55 -10.01 -5.27 -0.22
C SER A 55 -10.54 -5.69 -1.59
N PHE A 56 -10.30 -6.93 -1.98
CA PHE A 56 -10.77 -7.50 -3.24
C PHE A 56 -11.75 -8.63 -2.95
N ARG A 57 -12.95 -8.55 -3.52
CA ARG A 57 -13.92 -9.66 -3.54
C ARG A 57 -14.25 -9.98 -5.00
N GLY A 58 -13.56 -10.98 -5.56
CA GLY A 58 -13.55 -11.20 -7.00
C GLY A 58 -12.86 -10.04 -7.72
N ASN A 59 -13.47 -9.50 -8.77
CA ASN A 59 -12.97 -8.35 -9.51
C ASN A 59 -13.40 -7.00 -8.93
N LYS A 60 -13.98 -6.95 -7.73
CA LYS A 60 -14.43 -5.72 -7.11
C LYS A 60 -13.48 -5.30 -6.00
N ALA A 61 -12.78 -4.19 -6.20
CA ALA A 61 -12.01 -3.51 -5.18
C ALA A 61 -12.94 -2.73 -4.23
N THR A 62 -12.51 -2.52 -2.99
CA THR A 62 -13.17 -1.62 -2.02
C THR A 62 -12.10 -0.92 -1.20
N LEU A 63 -12.15 0.42 -1.13
CA LEU A 63 -11.19 1.19 -0.33
C LEU A 63 -11.52 1.04 1.16
N GLU A 64 -10.60 0.45 1.92
CA GLU A 64 -10.73 0.19 3.35
C GLU A 64 -10.06 1.27 4.22
N GLY A 65 -9.12 2.03 3.65
CA GLY A 65 -8.38 3.05 4.40
C GLY A 65 -7.33 3.82 3.59
N VAL A 66 -6.95 4.98 4.11
CA VAL A 66 -5.91 5.87 3.57
C VAL A 66 -4.99 6.28 4.73
N SER A 67 -3.68 6.27 4.53
CA SER A 67 -2.71 6.72 5.55
C SER A 67 -2.88 8.20 5.88
N GLY A 68 -2.73 8.58 7.14
CA GLY A 68 -2.75 9.98 7.58
C GLY A 68 -4.12 10.68 7.55
N GLN A 69 -5.21 9.99 7.19
CA GLN A 69 -6.57 10.53 7.23
C GLN A 69 -7.42 9.80 8.27
N SER A 70 -8.17 10.56 9.08
CA SER A 70 -9.11 10.01 10.08
C SER A 70 -10.45 9.57 9.46
N ASN A 71 -10.83 10.14 8.30
CA ASN A 71 -12.03 9.79 7.54
C ASN A 71 -11.69 9.66 6.05
N VAL A 72 -11.95 8.48 5.47
CA VAL A 72 -11.83 8.26 4.02
C VAL A 72 -13.05 8.86 3.34
N THR A 73 -12.89 9.98 2.64
CA THR A 73 -13.92 10.47 1.72
C THR A 73 -13.98 9.51 0.54
N LYS A 74 -14.93 8.56 0.59
CA LYS A 74 -15.11 7.48 -0.41
C LYS A 74 -15.40 7.97 -1.83
N SER A 75 -15.60 9.27 -2.04
CA SER A 75 -16.02 9.90 -3.30
C SER A 75 -15.01 10.88 -3.87
N SER A 76 -13.72 10.77 -3.53
CA SER A 76 -12.72 11.56 -4.24
C SER A 76 -12.54 10.98 -5.65
N GLU A 77 -12.46 11.85 -6.65
CA GLU A 77 -12.15 11.47 -8.05
C GLU A 77 -10.94 10.52 -8.13
N PHE A 78 -9.98 10.71 -7.23
CA PHE A 78 -8.82 9.84 -7.06
C PHE A 78 -9.17 8.40 -6.68
N ALA A 79 -10.10 8.19 -5.74
CA ALA A 79 -10.54 6.85 -5.35
C ALA A 79 -11.31 6.14 -6.49
N GLU A 80 -12.10 6.89 -7.27
CA GLU A 80 -12.82 6.36 -8.43
C GLU A 80 -11.85 5.90 -9.53
N LYS A 81 -10.82 6.69 -9.84
CA LYS A 81 -9.78 6.32 -10.80
C LYS A 81 -9.01 5.07 -10.37
N TRP A 82 -8.65 4.96 -9.09
CA TRP A 82 -8.04 3.74 -8.56
C TRP A 82 -8.98 2.54 -8.63
N HIS A 83 -10.29 2.72 -8.41
CA HIS A 83 -11.27 1.64 -8.58
C HIS A 83 -11.27 1.09 -10.02
N LEU A 84 -11.31 1.97 -11.02
CA LEU A 84 -11.28 1.58 -12.43
C LEU A 84 -10.03 0.77 -12.79
N LEU A 85 -8.88 1.12 -12.21
CA LEU A 85 -7.63 0.39 -12.41
C LEU A 85 -7.62 -0.97 -11.69
N LEU A 86 -7.93 -0.97 -10.39
CA LEU A 86 -7.75 -2.16 -9.55
C LEU A 86 -8.73 -3.27 -9.92
N ASP A 87 -9.94 -2.94 -10.39
CA ASP A 87 -10.89 -3.93 -10.93
C ASP A 87 -10.37 -4.62 -12.21
N ARG A 88 -9.38 -4.03 -12.88
CA ARG A 88 -8.74 -4.53 -14.10
C ARG A 88 -7.33 -5.08 -13.87
N LEU A 89 -6.93 -5.29 -12.61
CA LEU A 89 -5.66 -5.93 -12.28
C LEU A 89 -5.63 -7.38 -12.80
N LYS A 90 -4.52 -7.79 -13.44
CA LYS A 90 -4.38 -9.14 -14.02
C LYS A 90 -4.24 -10.23 -12.96
N ASP A 91 -3.47 -9.97 -11.91
CA ASP A 91 -3.23 -10.91 -10.82
C ASP A 91 -3.42 -10.24 -9.45
N PRO A 92 -4.65 -10.07 -8.96
CA PRO A 92 -4.91 -9.44 -7.66
C PRO A 92 -4.50 -10.31 -6.46
N SER A 93 -4.08 -11.56 -6.68
CA SER A 93 -3.81 -12.52 -5.60
C SER A 93 -2.35 -12.55 -5.16
N SER A 94 -1.44 -11.98 -5.97
CA SER A 94 -0.01 -11.94 -5.68
C SER A 94 0.47 -10.53 -5.33
N PRO A 95 1.37 -10.39 -4.34
CA PRO A 95 2.07 -9.13 -4.11
C PRO A 95 2.91 -8.74 -5.33
N GLN A 96 2.74 -7.52 -5.84
CA GLN A 96 3.46 -7.05 -7.02
C GLN A 96 3.70 -5.54 -6.99
N PHE A 97 4.74 -5.10 -7.69
CA PHE A 97 4.86 -3.69 -8.07
C PHE A 97 3.91 -3.43 -9.23
N LEU A 98 3.07 -2.42 -9.09
CA LEU A 98 2.14 -2.04 -10.15
C LEU A 98 2.88 -1.24 -11.21
N THR A 99 2.79 -1.71 -12.44
CA THR A 99 3.20 -0.99 -13.66
C THR A 99 2.00 -0.93 -14.60
N GLU A 100 2.10 -0.18 -15.69
CA GLU A 100 1.06 -0.15 -16.72
C GLU A 100 0.69 -1.57 -17.22
N SER A 101 1.67 -2.46 -17.33
CA SER A 101 1.47 -3.84 -17.77
C SER A 101 0.76 -4.74 -16.75
N SER A 102 0.63 -4.31 -15.48
CA SER A 102 -0.14 -5.03 -14.45
C SER A 102 -1.64 -5.06 -14.74
N PHE A 103 -2.14 -4.15 -15.57
CA PHE A 103 -3.57 -3.97 -15.85
C PHE A 103 -3.96 -4.54 -17.22
N LYS A 104 -5.24 -4.89 -17.38
CA LYS A 104 -5.84 -5.28 -18.67
C LYS A 104 -5.92 -4.07 -19.61
N GLU A 105 -5.97 -4.32 -20.92
CA GLU A 105 -6.04 -3.28 -21.96
C GLU A 105 -7.15 -2.23 -21.69
N GLY A 106 -6.89 -0.98 -22.09
CA GLY A 106 -7.82 0.14 -21.94
C GLY A 106 -7.79 0.82 -20.58
N THR A 107 -6.67 0.74 -19.86
CA THR A 107 -6.42 1.43 -18.58
C THR A 107 -5.24 2.41 -18.63
N GLU A 108 -4.59 2.53 -19.77
CA GLU A 108 -3.33 3.24 -19.98
C GLU A 108 -3.46 4.74 -19.70
N GLU A 109 -4.60 5.33 -20.04
CA GLU A 109 -4.91 6.74 -19.77
C GLU A 109 -5.11 7.00 -18.27
N VAL A 110 -5.91 6.16 -17.60
CA VAL A 110 -6.17 6.27 -16.16
C VAL A 110 -4.89 6.06 -15.35
N TRP A 111 -4.03 5.12 -15.75
CA TRP A 111 -2.71 4.91 -15.13
C TRP A 111 -1.84 6.16 -15.26
N ARG A 112 -1.75 6.75 -16.44
CA ARG A 112 -0.97 7.98 -16.68
C ARG A 112 -1.48 9.17 -15.86
N GLU A 113 -2.79 9.36 -15.77
CA GLU A 113 -3.37 10.44 -14.97
C GLU A 113 -2.97 10.33 -13.49
N LEU A 114 -3.08 9.13 -12.92
CA LEU A 114 -2.73 8.88 -11.53
C LEU A 114 -1.23 9.02 -11.28
N HIS A 115 -0.38 8.53 -12.18
CA HIS A 115 1.07 8.57 -12.01
C HIS A 115 1.67 9.97 -12.21
N ASN A 116 1.07 10.81 -13.05
CA ASN A 116 1.55 12.18 -13.31
C ASN A 116 1.10 13.21 -12.25
N HIS A 117 0.15 12.85 -11.38
CA HIS A 117 -0.36 13.72 -10.30
C HIS A 117 0.06 13.24 -8.89
N SER A 118 0.96 12.26 -8.82
CA SER A 118 1.51 11.70 -7.58
C SER A 118 2.86 12.30 -7.24
#